data_AF-A0A942MSL2-F1
#
_entry.id   AF-A0A942MSL2-F1
#
_cell.length_a   1.000
_cell.length_b   1.000
_cell.length_c   1.000
_cell.angle_alpha   90.00
_cell.angle_beta   90.00
_cell.angle_gamma   90.00
#
_symmetry.space_group_name_H-M   'P 1'
#
loop_
_entity.id
_entity.type
_entity.pdbx_description
1 polymer ?
#
loop_
_entity_poly.entity_id
_entity_poly.type
_entity_poly.pdbx_seq_one_letter_code
_entity_poly.pdbx_strand_id
1 'polypeptide(L)'
;MYALTSLIKFCSSKNIIDRPISFSMKLPKLIEREPVSLSKNELFYIKEEAAGNLRDRAILEALLPTAVRVSDLISIKLEHMDDSFISLWKRKK
;
A
#
# COMPACT_ATOMS: atom_id res chain seq x y z
N MET A 1 -17.90 -0.74 3.57
CA MET A 1 -19.19 -1.47 3.60
C MET A 1 -19.10 -2.91 3.06
N TYR A 2 -18.11 -3.25 2.22
CA TYR A 2 -17.90 -4.61 1.70
C TYR A 2 -17.76 -5.71 2.77
N ALA A 3 -17.14 -5.42 3.91
CA ALA A 3 -17.03 -6.37 5.02
C ALA A 3 -18.41 -6.77 5.60
N LEU A 4 -19.33 -5.82 5.73
CA LEU A 4 -20.69 -6.06 6.20
C LEU A 4 -21.47 -6.91 5.20
N THR A 5 -21.38 -6.59 3.90
CA THR A 5 -22.02 -7.37 2.84
C THR A 5 -21.48 -8.80 2.80
N SER A 6 -20.17 -8.98 2.99
CA SER A 6 -19.53 -10.29 3.06
C SER A 6 -20.01 -11.09 4.27
N LEU A 7 -20.09 -10.46 5.44
CA LEU A 7 -20.62 -11.07 6.66
C LEU A 7 -22.09 -11.48 6.52
N ILE A 8 -22.95 -10.61 5.97
CA ILE A 8 -24.37 -10.91 5.77
C ILE A 8 -24.55 -12.08 4.79
N LYS A 9 -23.76 -12.11 3.71
CA LYS A 9 -23.73 -13.24 2.77
C LYS A 9 -23.29 -14.54 3.45
N PHE A 10 -22.28 -14.48 4.32
CA PHE A 10 -21.83 -15.63 5.10
C PHE A 10 -22.90 -16.13 6.07
N CYS A 11 -23.56 -15.25 6.82
CA CYS A 11 -24.61 -15.64 7.75
C CYS A 11 -25.85 -16.19 7.03
N SER A 12 -26.18 -15.65 5.86
CA SER A 12 -27.25 -16.17 4.99
C SER A 12 -26.90 -17.56 4.44
N SER A 13 -25.66 -17.80 4.00
CA SER A 13 -25.24 -19.14 3.53
C SER A 13 -25.20 -20.20 4.62
N LYS A 14 -25.14 -19.77 5.89
CA LYS A 14 -25.23 -20.63 7.08
C LYS A 14 -26.65 -20.74 7.64
N ASN A 15 -27.67 -20.21 6.96
CA ASN A 15 -29.07 -20.19 7.42
C ASN A 15 -29.26 -19.56 8.81
N ILE A 16 -28.37 -18.63 9.20
CA ILE A 16 -28.48 -17.87 10.45
C ILE A 16 -29.49 -16.73 10.30
N ILE A 17 -29.73 -16.28 9.06
CA ILE A 17 -30.63 -15.17 8.73
C ILE A 17 -31.50 -15.57 7.53
N ASP A 18 -32.83 -15.50 7.70
CA ASP A 18 -33.80 -15.89 6.67
C ASP A 18 -33.89 -14.91 5.49
N ARG A 19 -33.57 -13.62 5.70
CA ARG A 19 -33.63 -12.59 4.65
C ARG A 19 -32.41 -11.66 4.71
N PRO A 20 -31.49 -11.73 3.76
CA PRO A 20 -30.37 -10.80 3.71
C PRO A 20 -30.84 -9.40 3.27
N ILE A 21 -30.86 -8.44 4.21
CA ILE A 21 -31.17 -7.02 3.98
C ILE A 21 -30.12 -6.36 3.05
N SER A 22 -29.00 -7.02 2.79
CA SER A 22 -27.88 -6.50 1.99
C SER A 22 -28.21 -6.14 0.54
N PHE A 23 -29.29 -6.69 -0.03
CA PHE A 23 -29.64 -6.43 -1.44
C PHE A 23 -30.26 -5.06 -1.69
N SER A 24 -30.81 -4.39 -0.67
CA SER A 24 -31.46 -3.07 -0.82
C SER A 24 -30.58 -1.89 -0.38
N MET A 25 -29.41 -2.14 0.22
CA MET A 25 -28.50 -1.08 0.65
C MET A 25 -27.76 -0.49 -0.55
N LYS A 26 -28.09 0.76 -0.90
CA LYS A 26 -27.28 1.55 -1.83
C LYS A 26 -25.92 1.86 -1.20
N LEU A 27 -24.86 1.50 -1.92
CA LEU A 27 -23.50 1.88 -1.54
C LEU A 27 -23.39 3.41 -1.59
N PRO A 28 -22.81 4.06 -0.57
CA PRO A 28 -22.46 5.47 -0.68
C PRO A 28 -21.48 5.62 -1.85
N LYS A 29 -21.66 6.67 -2.67
CA LYS A 29 -20.71 6.99 -3.74
C LYS A 29 -19.35 7.22 -3.09
N LEU A 30 -18.38 6.39 -3.42
CA LEU A 30 -17.01 6.62 -3.03
C LEU A 30 -16.49 7.76 -3.91
N ILE A 31 -16.02 8.84 -3.28
CA ILE A 31 -15.27 9.86 -3.99
C ILE A 31 -13.89 9.24 -4.23
N GLU A 32 -13.68 8.69 -5.43
CA GLU A 32 -12.37 8.20 -5.83
C GLU A 32 -11.45 9.42 -5.96
N ARG A 33 -10.47 9.50 -5.06
CA ARG A 33 -9.34 10.42 -5.21
C ARG A 33 -8.24 9.63 -5.90
N GLU A 34 -8.02 9.94 -7.16
CA GLU A 34 -6.89 9.40 -7.90
C GLU A 34 -5.58 9.80 -7.19
N PRO A 35 -4.64 8.87 -7.00
CA PRO A 35 -3.32 9.21 -6.49
C PRO A 35 -2.62 10.15 -7.47
N VAL A 36 -2.11 11.26 -6.97
CA VAL A 36 -1.38 12.24 -7.78
C VAL A 36 0.06 11.78 -7.93
N SER A 37 0.52 11.62 -9.17
CA SER A 37 1.93 11.34 -9.44
C SER A 37 2.78 12.59 -9.22
N LEU A 38 3.96 12.42 -8.63
CA LEU A 38 4.94 13.49 -8.54
C LEU A 38 5.44 13.89 -9.93
N SER A 39 5.45 15.19 -10.21
CA SER A 39 6.12 15.76 -11.37
C SER A 39 7.64 15.67 -11.22
N LYS A 40 8.36 15.85 -12.33
CA LYS A 40 9.84 15.88 -12.33
C LYS A 40 10.40 16.98 -11.42
N ASN A 41 9.74 18.13 -11.35
CA ASN A 41 10.18 19.26 -10.54
C ASN A 41 9.96 18.97 -9.04
N GLU A 42 8.81 18.43 -8.66
CA GLU A 42 8.55 18.02 -7.27
C GLU A 42 9.56 16.97 -6.80
N LEU A 43 9.86 15.99 -7.66
CA LEU A 43 10.85 14.97 -7.36
C LEU A 43 12.27 15.55 -7.22
N PHE A 44 12.62 16.54 -8.02
CA PHE A 44 13.87 17.29 -7.87
C PHE A 44 13.95 18.00 -6.52
N TYR A 45 12.92 18.77 -6.13
CA TYR A 45 12.90 19.46 -4.84
C TYR A 45 12.97 18.50 -3.64
N ILE A 46 12.28 17.37 -3.71
CA ILE A 46 12.34 16.33 -2.67
C ILE A 46 13.75 15.76 -2.53
N LYS A 47 14.45 15.54 -3.65
CA LYS A 47 15.85 15.05 -3.63
C LYS A 47 16.82 16.09 -3.08
N GLU A 48 16.65 17.36 -3.44
CA GLU A 48 17.50 18.45 -2.95
C GLU A 48 17.35 18.64 -1.44
N GLU A 49 16.12 18.62 -0.91
CA GLU A 49 15.88 18.74 0.53
C GLU A 49 16.50 17.58 1.31
N ALA A 50 16.43 16.37 0.76
CA ALA A 50 17.04 15.19 1.36
C ALA A 50 18.57 15.13 1.23
N ALA A 51 19.20 16.00 0.43
CA ALA A 51 20.65 15.96 0.21
C ALA A 51 21.46 16.17 1.49
N GLY A 52 20.93 16.95 2.44
CA GLY A 52 21.55 17.21 3.75
C GLY A 52 21.45 16.06 4.76
N ASN A 53 20.61 15.05 4.49
CA ASN A 53 20.40 13.91 5.37
C ASN A 53 20.63 12.58 4.64
N LEU A 54 21.76 11.93 4.95
CA LEU A 54 22.14 10.65 4.34
C LEU A 54 21.06 9.57 4.44
N ARG A 55 20.31 9.55 5.55
CA ARG A 55 19.23 8.58 5.75
C ARG A 55 18.07 8.84 4.80
N ASP A 56 17.63 10.09 4.69
CA ASP A 56 16.48 10.45 3.85
C ASP A 56 16.82 10.26 2.38
N ARG A 57 18.04 10.62 1.99
CA ARG A 57 18.57 10.34 0.66
C ARG A 57 18.57 8.85 0.34
N ALA A 58 19.06 8.00 1.25
CA ALA A 58 19.07 6.55 1.06
C ALA A 58 17.65 5.98 0.93
N ILE A 59 16.69 6.50 1.70
CA ILE A 59 15.27 6.13 1.61
C ILE A 59 14.70 6.46 0.23
N LEU A 60 14.94 7.68 -0.27
CA LEU A 60 14.45 8.10 -1.59
C LEU A 60 15.08 7.30 -2.73
N GLU A 61 16.39 7.10 -2.70
CA GLU A 61 17.10 6.32 -3.73
C GLU A 61 16.76 4.83 -3.67
N ALA A 62 16.28 4.32 -2.54
CA ALA A 62 15.71 2.97 -2.47
C ALA A 62 14.27 2.95 -3.05
N LEU A 63 13.41 3.88 -2.65
CA LEU A 63 11.98 3.88 -3.02
C LEU A 63 11.73 4.16 -4.50
N LEU A 64 12.41 5.15 -5.07
CA LEU A 64 12.13 5.64 -6.43
C LEU A 64 12.39 4.59 -7.53
N PRO A 65 13.54 3.87 -7.57
CA PRO A 65 13.80 2.88 -8.60
C PRO A 65 13.17 1.51 -8.31
N THR A 66 13.00 1.12 -7.04
CA THR A 66 12.51 -0.23 -6.68
C THR A 66 10.99 -0.30 -6.55
N ALA A 67 10.32 0.84 -6.40
CA ALA A 67 8.89 0.94 -6.11
C ALA A 67 8.45 0.06 -4.92
N VAL A 68 9.34 -0.17 -3.95
CA VAL A 68 9.03 -0.98 -2.79
C VAL A 68 8.05 -0.27 -1.86
N ARG A 69 7.22 -1.02 -1.14
CA ARG A 69 6.34 -0.45 -0.12
C ARG A 69 7.15 0.04 1.07
N VAL A 70 6.68 1.10 1.72
CA VAL A 70 7.28 1.62 2.95
C VAL A 70 7.38 0.54 4.04
N SER A 71 6.39 -0.34 4.16
CA SER A 71 6.41 -1.47 5.11
C SER A 71 7.56 -2.45 4.87
N ASP A 72 7.96 -2.59 3.61
CA ASP A 72 9.02 -3.51 3.21
C ASP A 72 10.37 -2.82 3.40
N LEU A 73 10.46 -1.51 3.10
CA LEU A 73 11.64 -0.67 3.33
C LEU A 73 12.07 -0.67 4.81
N ILE A 74 11.13 -0.49 5.74
CA ILE A 74 11.45 -0.51 7.18
C ILE A 74 11.93 -1.88 7.69
N SER A 75 11.65 -2.93 6.93
CA SER A 75 12.01 -4.32 7.28
C SER A 75 13.32 -4.76 6.62
N ILE A 76 13.96 -3.88 5.83
CA ILE A 76 15.26 -4.16 5.21
C ILE A 76 16.32 -4.34 6.31
N LYS A 77 17.19 -5.31 6.07
CA LYS A 77 18.36 -5.64 6.87
C LYS A 77 19.55 -5.78 5.93
N LEU A 78 20.75 -5.69 6.46
CA LEU A 78 21.99 -5.84 5.68
C LEU A 78 22.07 -7.19 4.94
N GLU A 79 21.50 -8.25 5.51
CA GLU A 79 21.41 -9.59 4.88
C GLU A 79 20.54 -9.65 3.61
N HIS A 80 19.75 -8.60 3.33
CA HIS A 80 18.91 -8.50 2.13
C HIS A 80 19.54 -7.63 1.03
N MET A 81 20.76 -7.12 1.25
CA MET A 81 21.45 -6.22 0.34
C MET A 81 22.62 -6.95 -0.32
N ASP A 82 22.53 -7.13 -1.64
CA ASP A 82 23.68 -7.50 -2.47
C ASP A 82 24.29 -6.23 -3.08
N ASP A 83 25.53 -6.32 -3.62
CA ASP A 83 26.32 -5.20 -4.16
C ASP A 83 25.59 -4.32 -5.20
N SER A 84 24.44 -4.74 -5.74
CA SER A 84 23.65 -3.96 -6.69
C SER A 84 22.13 -4.14 -6.58
N PHE A 85 21.63 -4.97 -5.65
CA PHE A 85 20.20 -5.32 -5.61
C PHE A 85 19.69 -5.51 -4.18
N ILE A 86 18.49 -5.01 -3.90
CA ILE A 86 17.77 -5.29 -2.66
C ILE A 86 16.84 -6.46 -2.92
N SER A 87 17.18 -7.65 -2.42
CA SER A 87 16.39 -8.87 -2.59
C SER A 87 15.39 -9.01 -1.45
N LEU A 88 14.18 -8.47 -1.62
CA LEU A 88 13.11 -8.62 -0.64
C LEU A 88 12.41 -9.96 -0.84
N TRP A 89 12.75 -10.93 0.00
CA TRP A 89 11.99 -12.17 0.10
C TRP A 89 10.57 -11.87 0.59
N LYS A 90 9.59 -11.96 -0.31
CA LYS A 90 8.18 -11.97 0.11
C LYS A 90 8.00 -13.13 1.07
N ARG A 91 7.62 -12.84 2.32
CA ARG A 91 7.07 -13.85 3.23
C ARG A 91 5.98 -14.60 2.46
N LYS A 92 6.21 -15.89 2.18
CA LYS A 92 5.12 -16.79 1.76
C LYS A 92 4.06 -16.71 2.85
N LYS A 93 2.86 -16.27 2.46
CA LYS A 93 1.66 -16.36 3.28
C LYS A 93 1.21 -17.81 3.34
#